data_AF-A0A4Y9ZXX8-F1
#
_entry.id   AF-A0A4Y9ZXX8-F1
#
_cell.length_a   1.000
_cell.length_b   1.000
_cell.length_c   1.000
_cell.angle_alpha   90.00
_cell.angle_beta   90.00
_cell.angle_gamma   90.00
#
_symmetry.space_group_name_H-M   'P 1'
#
loop_
_entity.id
_entity.type
_entity.pdbx_description
1 polymer ?
#
loop_
_entity_poly.entity_id
_entity_poly.type
_entity_poly.pdbx_seq_one_letter_code
_entity_poly.pdbx_strand_id
1 'polypeptide(L)'
;MSLPSKFSSSASVAPVQAVHQVVQPHVVRFTISARESMSESMAQHPPGSPIPEQWNALQAINAAYQNGQMSSDEYDVALARITAAASSTYTRLREFNGRVSAGEARPRDIYKEMCGYTEEQTEEWIKQLNSSNGRGH
;
A
#
# COMPACT_ATOMS: atom_id res chain seq x y z
N MET A 1 24.20 -66.29 31.64
CA MET A 1 23.95 -65.51 32.88
C MET A 1 24.43 -64.08 32.67
N SER A 2 23.76 -63.13 33.33
CA SER A 2 23.96 -61.66 33.37
C SER A 2 23.27 -60.80 32.30
N LEU A 3 22.14 -60.20 32.72
CA LEU A 3 21.50 -58.94 32.29
C LEU A 3 21.63 -57.95 33.49
N PRO A 4 21.16 -56.68 33.44
CA PRO A 4 21.34 -55.57 32.49
C PRO A 4 21.72 -54.23 33.21
N SER A 5 22.03 -53.15 32.48
CA SER A 5 21.97 -51.76 33.00
C SER A 5 21.79 -50.80 31.81
N LYS A 6 20.57 -50.34 31.49
CA LYS A 6 19.83 -49.15 31.96
C LYS A 6 20.42 -47.78 31.53
N PHE A 7 19.65 -47.16 30.62
CA PHE A 7 19.40 -45.73 30.37
C PHE A 7 20.56 -44.82 29.95
N SER A 8 20.45 -44.21 28.77
CA SER A 8 19.89 -42.84 28.69
C SER A 8 19.61 -42.43 27.25
N SER A 9 18.40 -41.90 27.06
CA SER A 9 17.90 -41.29 25.83
C SER A 9 18.45 -39.89 25.67
N SER A 10 18.89 -39.51 24.48
CA SER A 10 18.85 -38.11 24.07
C SER A 10 18.65 -38.06 22.55
N ALA A 11 17.37 -38.07 22.17
CA ALA A 11 16.96 -37.53 20.89
C ALA A 11 17.48 -36.08 20.83
N SER A 12 18.43 -35.83 19.94
CA SER A 12 18.83 -34.49 19.56
C SER A 12 17.66 -33.84 18.82
N VAL A 13 16.71 -33.33 19.61
CA VAL A 13 15.72 -32.36 19.14
C VAL A 13 16.48 -31.05 19.08
N ALA A 14 16.87 -30.66 17.87
CA ALA A 14 17.36 -29.32 17.60
C ALA A 14 16.30 -28.33 18.12
N PRO A 15 16.65 -27.36 18.96
CA PRO A 15 15.71 -26.33 19.35
C PRO A 15 15.37 -25.54 18.09
N VAL A 16 14.11 -25.63 17.67
CA VAL A 16 13.50 -24.62 16.81
C VAL A 16 13.65 -23.32 17.57
N GLN A 17 14.67 -22.53 17.23
CA GLN A 17 14.74 -21.14 17.62
C GLN A 17 13.51 -20.49 17.01
N ALA A 18 12.47 -20.32 17.83
CA ALA A 18 11.50 -19.28 17.60
C ALA A 18 12.31 -17.97 17.56
N VAL A 19 12.67 -17.56 16.35
CA VAL A 19 13.21 -16.23 16.10
C VAL A 19 12.07 -15.28 16.41
N HIS A 20 11.95 -14.92 17.70
CA HIS A 20 11.27 -13.70 18.09
C HIS A 20 12.08 -12.58 17.45
N GLN A 21 11.73 -12.21 16.23
CA GLN A 21 12.18 -10.97 15.62
C GLN A 21 11.71 -9.87 16.57
N VAL A 22 12.63 -9.40 17.42
CA VAL A 22 12.44 -8.19 18.20
C VAL A 22 12.40 -7.07 17.18
N VAL A 23 11.18 -6.73 16.72
CA VAL A 23 10.96 -5.60 15.81
C VAL A 23 11.50 -4.38 16.52
N GLN A 24 12.59 -3.82 15.99
CA GLN A 24 13.25 -2.72 16.67
C GLN A 24 12.29 -1.53 16.77
N PRO A 25 12.23 -0.82 17.92
CA PRO A 25 11.29 0.27 18.14
C PRO A 25 11.32 1.38 17.07
N HIS A 26 12.47 1.57 16.41
CA HIS A 26 12.62 2.52 15.31
C HIS A 26 11.91 2.08 14.02
N VAL A 27 11.84 0.78 13.74
CA VAL A 27 11.10 0.21 12.60
C VAL A 27 9.60 0.43 12.82
N VAL A 28 9.10 0.16 14.04
CA VAL A 28 7.70 0.38 14.41
C VAL A 28 7.31 1.84 14.25
N ARG A 29 8.13 2.77 14.78
CA ARG A 29 7.88 4.22 14.64
C ARG A 29 7.88 4.68 13.19
N PHE A 30 8.84 4.22 12.37
CA PHE A 30 8.87 4.56 10.95
C PHE A 30 7.64 4.06 10.21
N THR A 31 7.20 2.82 10.48
CA THR A 31 5.99 2.27 9.85
C THR A 31 4.72 3.01 10.28
N ILE A 32 4.64 3.47 11.53
CA ILE A 32 3.50 4.27 12.01
C ILE A 32 3.50 5.64 11.33
N SER A 33 4.62 6.36 11.30
CA SER A 33 4.69 7.68 10.66
C SER A 33 4.47 7.61 9.15
N ALA A 34 4.97 6.58 8.48
CA ALA A 34 4.69 6.37 7.05
C ALA A 34 3.20 6.10 6.80
N ARG A 35 2.55 5.32 7.68
CA ARG A 35 1.11 5.05 7.60
C ARG A 35 0.26 6.29 7.89
N GLU A 36 0.63 7.09 8.88
CA GLU A 36 -0.06 8.34 9.23
C GLU A 36 0.06 9.36 8.10
N SER A 37 1.27 9.58 7.59
CA SER A 37 1.51 10.48 6.45
C SER A 37 0.75 10.05 5.19
N MET A 38 0.69 8.74 4.91
CA MET A 38 -0.12 8.23 3.80
C MET A 38 -1.63 8.35 4.07
N SER A 39 -2.09 8.14 5.31
CA SER A 39 -3.51 8.32 5.66
C SER A 39 -3.96 9.77 5.51
N GLU A 40 -3.11 10.73 5.87
CA GLU A 40 -3.37 12.17 5.65
C GLU A 40 -3.38 12.51 4.15
N SER A 41 -2.44 11.96 3.37
CA SER A 41 -2.44 12.09 1.91
C SER A 41 -3.68 11.46 1.28
N MET A 42 -4.23 10.40 1.87
CA MET A 42 -5.42 9.72 1.34
C MET A 42 -6.70 10.52 1.49
N ALA A 43 -6.82 11.34 2.53
CA ALA A 43 -7.94 12.26 2.69
C ALA A 43 -7.96 13.37 1.63
N GLN A 44 -6.84 13.61 0.96
CA GLN A 44 -6.69 14.65 -0.07
C GLN A 44 -6.91 14.14 -1.50
N HIS A 45 -7.16 12.84 -1.68
CA HIS A 45 -7.43 12.31 -3.01
C HIS A 45 -8.88 12.56 -3.43
N PRO A 46 -9.11 12.93 -4.70
CA PRO A 46 -10.47 13.03 -5.23
C PRO A 46 -11.21 11.69 -5.09
N PRO A 47 -12.50 11.71 -4.69
CA PRO A 47 -13.38 10.55 -4.82
C PRO A 47 -13.22 9.90 -6.21
N GLY A 48 -13.21 8.57 -6.31
CA GLY A 48 -13.01 7.89 -7.60
C GLY A 48 -11.56 7.83 -8.09
N SER A 49 -10.60 8.42 -7.37
CA SER A 49 -9.18 8.09 -7.55
C SER A 49 -8.96 6.59 -7.28
N PRO A 50 -8.17 5.89 -8.11
CA PRO A 50 -7.81 4.50 -7.85
C PRO A 50 -6.81 4.35 -6.70
N ILE A 51 -6.16 5.44 -6.27
CA ILE A 51 -5.05 5.39 -5.30
C ILE A 51 -5.53 4.91 -3.92
N PRO A 52 -6.61 5.45 -3.33
CA PRO A 52 -7.13 4.93 -2.06
C PRO A 52 -7.48 3.45 -2.09
N GLU A 53 -8.09 2.98 -3.19
CA GLU A 53 -8.49 1.58 -3.34
C GLU A 53 -7.26 0.66 -3.44
N GLN A 54 -6.27 1.03 -4.26
CA GLN A 54 -5.02 0.29 -4.40
C GLN A 54 -4.26 0.20 -3.07
N TRP A 55 -4.25 1.28 -2.28
CA TRP A 55 -3.63 1.30 -0.96
C TRP A 55 -4.36 0.38 0.03
N ASN A 56 -5.69 0.46 0.08
CA ASN A 56 -6.49 -0.41 0.94
C ASN A 56 -6.30 -1.89 0.57
N ALA A 57 -6.22 -2.20 -0.72
CA ALA A 57 -5.92 -3.55 -1.21
C ALA A 57 -4.53 -4.01 -0.77
N LEU A 58 -3.51 -3.15 -0.86
CA LEU A 58 -2.15 -3.48 -0.40
C LEU A 58 -2.12 -3.76 1.10
N GLN A 59 -2.82 -2.96 1.91
CA GLN A 59 -2.92 -3.18 3.36
C GLN A 59 -3.62 -4.50 3.68
N ALA A 60 -4.71 -4.82 2.97
CA ALA A 60 -5.43 -6.07 3.14
C ALA A 60 -4.57 -7.30 2.79
N ILE A 61 -3.81 -7.23 1.69
CA ILE A 61 -2.88 -8.30 1.27
C ILE A 61 -1.76 -8.49 2.30
N ASN A 62 -1.15 -7.40 2.77
CA ASN A 62 -0.13 -7.46 3.81
C ASN A 62 -0.67 -8.08 5.10
N ALA A 63 -1.86 -7.69 5.53
CA ALA A 63 -2.49 -8.25 6.72
C ALA A 63 -2.81 -9.75 6.56
N ALA A 64 -3.35 -10.15 5.40
CA ALA A 64 -3.66 -11.56 5.13
C ALA A 64 -2.41 -12.44 5.14
N TYR A 65 -1.31 -11.97 4.56
CA TYR A 65 -0.03 -12.69 4.57
C TYR A 65 0.56 -12.78 5.98
N GLN A 66 0.59 -11.66 6.73
CA GLN A 66 1.08 -11.64 8.11
C GLN A 66 0.29 -12.54 9.06
N ASN A 67 -1.01 -12.69 8.83
CA ASN A 67 -1.89 -13.57 9.61
C ASN A 67 -1.85 -15.04 9.15
N GLY A 68 -1.01 -15.39 8.15
CA GLY A 68 -0.93 -16.74 7.59
C GLY A 68 -2.19 -17.18 6.83
N GLN A 69 -3.05 -16.23 6.44
CA GLN A 69 -4.28 -16.48 5.68
C GLN A 69 -4.01 -16.52 4.16
N MET A 70 -2.78 -16.23 3.75
CA MET A 70 -2.31 -16.18 2.36
C MET A 70 -0.91 -16.78 2.30
N SER A 71 -0.66 -17.63 1.31
CA SER A 71 0.67 -18.19 1.04
C SER A 71 1.60 -17.15 0.40
N SER A 72 2.92 -17.45 0.37
CA SER A 72 3.90 -16.57 -0.28
C SER A 72 3.61 -16.41 -1.78
N ASP A 73 3.24 -17.49 -2.48
CA ASP A 73 2.94 -17.44 -3.91
C ASP A 73 1.69 -16.60 -4.20
N GLU A 74 0.65 -16.71 -3.36
CA GLU A 74 -0.56 -15.88 -3.47
C GLU A 74 -0.26 -14.40 -3.17
N TYR A 75 0.59 -14.14 -2.18
CA TYR A 75 1.05 -12.79 -1.85
C TYR A 75 1.79 -12.16 -3.02
N ASP A 76 2.74 -12.86 -3.63
CA ASP A 76 3.53 -12.36 -4.75
C ASP A 76 2.66 -12.07 -5.97
N VAL A 77 1.69 -12.94 -6.28
CA VAL A 77 0.73 -12.72 -7.36
C VAL A 77 -0.16 -11.51 -7.07
N ALA A 78 -0.65 -11.37 -5.84
CA ALA A 78 -1.49 -10.25 -5.45
C ALA A 78 -0.72 -8.92 -5.51
N LEU A 79 0.54 -8.91 -5.03
CA LEU A 79 1.43 -7.76 -5.10
C LEU A 79 1.72 -7.36 -6.55
N ALA A 80 2.03 -8.32 -7.42
CA ALA A 80 2.28 -8.06 -8.84
C ALA A 80 1.08 -7.40 -9.54
N ARG A 81 -0.16 -7.78 -9.18
CA ARG A 81 -1.37 -7.14 -9.72
C ARG A 81 -1.51 -5.68 -9.28
N ILE A 82 -1.23 -5.38 -8.01
CA ILE A 82 -1.25 -4.00 -7.52
C ILE A 82 -0.15 -3.17 -8.20
N THR A 83 1.05 -3.71 -8.32
CA THR A 83 2.16 -3.02 -9.00
C THR A 83 1.84 -2.76 -10.47
N ALA A 84 1.21 -3.70 -11.18
CA ALA A 84 0.77 -3.52 -12.56
C ALA A 84 -0.29 -2.41 -12.67
N ALA A 85 -1.27 -2.38 -11.76
CA ALA A 85 -2.28 -1.33 -11.72
C ALA A 85 -1.67 0.06 -11.44
N ALA A 86 -0.76 0.15 -10.47
CA ALA A 86 -0.04 1.39 -10.15
C ALA A 86 0.83 1.87 -11.34
N SER A 87 1.49 0.95 -12.04
CA SER A 87 2.30 1.26 -13.22
C SER A 87 1.44 1.80 -14.37
N SER A 88 0.25 1.25 -14.57
CA SER A 88 -0.73 1.77 -15.54
C SER A 88 -1.16 3.21 -15.20
N THR A 89 -1.52 3.46 -13.93
CA THR A 89 -1.85 4.81 -13.44
C THR A 89 -0.70 5.80 -13.68
N TYR A 90 0.53 5.40 -13.36
CA TYR A 90 1.71 6.24 -13.54
C TYR A 90 2.02 6.53 -15.02
N THR A 91 1.81 5.54 -15.90
CA THR A 91 1.97 5.71 -17.34
C THR A 91 0.98 6.75 -17.88
N ARG A 92 -0.31 6.62 -17.53
CA ARG A 92 -1.34 7.61 -17.90
C ARG A 92 -1.01 9.01 -17.39
N LEU A 93 -0.56 9.13 -16.15
CA LEU A 93 -0.16 10.40 -15.58
C LEU A 93 1.00 11.04 -16.36
N ARG A 94 1.99 10.23 -16.75
CA ARG A 94 3.13 10.71 -17.57
C ARG A 94 2.66 11.19 -18.94
N GLU A 95 1.81 10.43 -19.61
CA GLU A 95 1.23 10.80 -20.90
C GLU A 95 0.39 12.08 -20.82
N PHE A 96 -0.42 12.21 -19.77
CA PHE A 96 -1.18 13.42 -19.47
C PHE A 96 -0.25 14.62 -19.28
N ASN A 97 0.79 14.50 -18.46
CA ASN A 97 1.76 15.57 -18.25
C ASN A 97 2.50 15.96 -19.54
N GLY A 98 2.75 15.00 -20.43
CA GLY A 98 3.25 15.25 -21.78
C GLY A 98 2.32 16.15 -22.58
N ARG A 99 1.02 15.83 -22.61
CA ARG A 99 0.00 16.64 -23.30
C ARG A 99 -0.19 18.02 -22.68
N VAL A 100 -0.14 18.14 -21.36
CA VAL A 100 -0.16 19.46 -20.68
C VAL A 100 1.04 20.30 -21.11
N SER A 101 2.23 19.70 -21.15
CA SER A 101 3.46 20.40 -21.56
C SER A 101 3.43 20.83 -23.03
N ALA A 102 2.75 20.06 -23.88
CA ALA A 102 2.51 20.40 -25.28
C ALA A 102 1.37 21.43 -25.49
N GLY A 103 0.63 21.79 -24.44
CA GLY A 103 -0.54 22.68 -24.53
C GLY A 103 -1.80 22.00 -25.06
N GLU A 104 -1.80 20.67 -25.19
CA GLU A 104 -2.91 19.86 -25.72
C GLU A 104 -3.94 19.46 -24.66
N ALA A 105 -3.61 19.61 -23.38
CA ALA A 105 -4.51 19.35 -22.26
C ALA A 105 -4.35 20.43 -21.19
N ARG A 106 -5.43 20.73 -20.44
CA ARG A 106 -5.34 21.64 -19.31
C ARG A 106 -5.08 20.85 -18.04
N PRO A 107 -4.31 21.37 -17.07
CA PRO A 107 -4.04 20.67 -15.81
C PRO A 107 -5.29 20.14 -15.10
N ARG A 108 -6.40 20.88 -15.16
CA ARG A 108 -7.68 20.48 -14.55
C ARG A 108 -8.32 19.23 -15.18
N ASP A 109 -7.98 18.90 -16.43
CA ASP A 109 -8.56 17.75 -17.12
C ASP A 109 -8.03 16.42 -16.54
N ILE A 110 -7.02 16.45 -15.66
CA ILE A 110 -6.49 15.28 -14.93
C ILE A 110 -7.58 14.53 -14.15
N TYR A 111 -8.53 15.24 -13.55
CA TYR A 111 -9.59 14.63 -12.75
C TYR A 111 -10.57 13.83 -13.61
N LYS A 112 -10.82 14.30 -14.84
CA LYS A 112 -11.64 13.57 -15.81
C LYS A 112 -10.96 12.27 -16.23
N GLU A 113 -9.67 12.38 -16.53
CA GLU A 113 -8.91 11.26 -17.08
C GLU A 113 -8.56 10.19 -16.05
N MET A 114 -8.19 10.62 -14.83
CA MET A 114 -7.74 9.71 -13.79
C MET A 114 -8.88 9.25 -12.87
N CYS A 115 -9.95 10.03 -12.74
CA CYS A 115 -11.05 9.76 -11.80
C CYS A 115 -12.42 9.67 -12.48
N GLY A 116 -12.51 9.83 -13.81
CA GLY A 116 -13.76 9.73 -14.55
C GLY A 116 -14.73 10.89 -14.32
N TYR A 117 -14.24 12.03 -13.83
CA TYR A 117 -15.09 13.17 -13.48
C TYR A 117 -15.76 13.82 -14.69
N THR A 118 -16.98 14.33 -14.48
CA THR A 118 -17.58 15.32 -15.37
C THR A 118 -16.91 16.70 -15.19
N GLU A 119 -17.25 17.67 -16.03
CA GLU A 119 -16.77 19.04 -15.85
C GLU A 119 -17.27 19.63 -14.53
N GLU A 120 -18.54 19.41 -14.20
CA GLU A 120 -19.18 19.93 -12.97
C GLU A 120 -18.49 19.36 -11.72
N GLN A 121 -18.23 18.05 -11.71
CA GLN A 121 -17.51 17.39 -10.61
C GLN A 121 -16.07 17.90 -10.48
N THR A 122 -15.41 18.15 -11.61
CA THR A 122 -14.06 18.73 -11.64
C THR A 122 -14.05 20.13 -11.04
N GLU A 123 -15.00 20.99 -11.41
CA GLU A 123 -15.12 22.34 -10.87
C GLU A 123 -15.44 22.35 -9.38
N GLU A 124 -16.36 21.50 -8.94
CA GLU A 124 -16.72 21.36 -7.53
C GLU A 124 -15.51 20.92 -6.70
N TRP A 125 -14.78 19.91 -7.16
CA TRP A 125 -13.59 19.41 -6.48
C TRP A 125 -12.49 20.49 -6.36
N ILE A 126 -12.24 21.25 -7.44
CA ILE A 126 -11.27 22.35 -7.41
C ILE A 126 -11.69 23.43 -6.42
N LYS A 127 -13.00 23.76 -6.34
CA LYS A 127 -13.51 24.71 -5.33
C LYS A 127 -13.30 24.20 -3.90
N GLN A 128 -13.54 22.91 -3.66
CA GLN A 128 -13.31 22.28 -2.36
C GLN A 128 -11.82 22.32 -1.98
N LEU A 129 -10.91 21.95 -2.89
CA LEU A 129 -9.45 22.01 -2.66
C LEU A 129 -8.96 23.43 -2.33
N ASN A 130 -9.44 24.43 -3.06
CA ASN A 130 -9.09 25.83 -2.78
C ASN A 130 -9.64 26.30 -1.43
N SER A 131 -10.79 25.79 -1.01
CA SER A 131 -11.41 26.11 0.28
C SER A 131 -10.76 25.39 1.46
N SER A 132 -10.22 24.18 1.24
CA SER A 132 -9.48 23.42 2.26
C SER A 132 -8.07 23.98 2.46
N ASN A 133 -7.40 24.40 1.39
CA ASN A 133 -6.05 24.99 1.47
C ASN A 133 -6.05 26.41 2.07
N GLY A 134 -7.20 27.11 2.06
CA GLY A 134 -7.36 28.42 2.68
C GLY A 134 -7.60 28.42 4.20
N ARG A 135 -7.70 27.24 4.85
CA ARG A 135 -7.93 27.11 6.32
C ARG A 135 -6.64 26.88 7.13
N GLY A 136 -5.48 27.09 6.52
CA GLY A 136 -4.18 27.06 7.20
C GLY A 136 -3.58 28.45 7.34
N HIS A 137 -4.17 29.30 8.19
CA HIS A 137 -3.53 30.51 8.70
C HIS A 137 -3.83 30.68 10.18
#